data_AF-A0A264Y4Z9-F1
#
_entry.id   AF-A0A264Y4Z9-F1
#
_cell.length_a   1.000
_cell.length_b   1.000
_cell.length_c   1.000
_cell.angle_alpha   90.00
_cell.angle_beta   90.00
_cell.angle_gamma   90.00
#
_symmetry.space_group_name_H-M   'P 1'
#
loop_
_entity.id
_entity.type
_entity.pdbx_description
1 polymer ?
#
loop_
_entity_poly.entity_id
_entity_poly.type
_entity_poly.pdbx_seq_one_letter_code
_entity_poly.pdbx_strand_id
1 'polypeptide(L)' 'MLDFLLWNKIARVIAQLANTLNVSNDRALAIFYDSEVCKMLHNPEFGLHLMSDTYIVNDLIEELRMKQ' A
#
# COMPACT_ATOMS: atom_id res chain seq x y z
N MET A 1 -17.80 -8.45 5.62
CA MET A 1 -18.19 -7.35 4.70
C MET A 1 -17.14 -6.23 4.69
N LEU A 2 -16.55 -5.90 5.85
CA LEU A 2 -15.39 -4.99 5.97
C LEU A 2 -14.16 -5.43 5.15
N ASP A 3 -13.93 -6.74 5.05
CA ASP A 3 -12.78 -7.28 4.30
C ASP A 3 -12.82 -6.87 2.82
N PHE A 4 -13.98 -6.95 2.16
CA PHE A 4 -14.08 -6.63 0.73
C PHE A 4 -13.75 -5.15 0.42
N LEU A 5 -14.07 -4.23 1.33
CA LEU A 5 -13.68 -2.83 1.20
C LEU A 5 -12.17 -2.64 1.37
N LEU A 6 -11.56 -3.33 2.32
CA LEU A 6 -10.11 -3.30 2.53
C LEU A 6 -9.37 -3.88 1.31
N TRP A 7 -9.85 -5.00 0.77
CA TRP A 7 -9.29 -5.61 -0.45
C TRP A 7 -9.36 -4.67 -1.67
N ASN A 8 -10.50 -3.99 -1.88
CA ASN A 8 -10.60 -2.98 -2.94
C ASN A 8 -9.64 -1.81 -2.73
N LYS A 9 -9.48 -1.36 -1.49
CA LYS A 9 -8.54 -0.29 -1.13
C LYS A 9 -7.10 -0.70 -1.46
N ILE A 10 -6.70 -1.90 -1.04
CA ILE A 10 -5.38 -2.48 -1.33
C ILE A 10 -5.15 -2.54 -2.85
N ALA A 11 -6.13 -3.00 -3.63
CA ALA A 11 -6.02 -3.04 -5.08
C ALA A 11 -5.80 -1.65 -5.70
N ARG A 12 -6.50 -0.62 -5.22
CA ARG A 12 -6.30 0.77 -5.67
C ARG A 12 -4.92 1.31 -5.30
N VAL A 13 -4.45 1.04 -4.08
CA VAL A 13 -3.11 1.42 -3.61
C VAL A 13 -2.02 0.78 -4.48
N ILE A 14 -2.13 -0.51 -4.76
CA ILE A 14 -1.16 -1.23 -5.62
C ILE A 14 -1.16 -0.67 -7.04
N ALA A 15 -2.34 -0.42 -7.62
CA ALA A 15 -2.45 0.15 -8.96
C ALA A 15 -1.84 1.57 -9.02
N GLN A 16 -2.06 2.38 -8.00
CA GLN A 16 -1.48 3.72 -7.91
C GLN A 16 0.04 3.65 -7.72
N LEU A 17 0.54 2.76 -6.86
CA LEU A 17 1.97 2.51 -6.67
C LEU A 17 2.67 2.07 -7.97
N ALA A 18 2.05 1.15 -8.72
CA ALA A 18 2.57 0.69 -10.01
C ALA A 18 2.71 1.85 -11.01
N ASN A 19 1.70 2.72 -11.10
CA ASN A 19 1.75 3.91 -11.93
C ASN A 19 2.82 4.91 -11.47
N THR A 20 2.96 5.14 -10.17
CA THR A 20 3.94 6.10 -9.63
C THR A 20 5.38 5.63 -9.81
N LEU A 21 5.65 4.34 -9.63
CA LEU A 21 6.98 3.76 -9.83
C LEU A 21 7.26 3.36 -11.29
N ASN A 22 6.25 3.45 -12.17
CA ASN A 22 6.29 3.00 -13.55
C ASN A 22 6.76 1.53 -13.69
N VAL A 23 6.23 0.66 -12.82
CA VAL A 23 6.52 -0.78 -12.76
C VAL A 23 5.26 -1.61 -13.06
N SER A 24 5.43 -2.90 -13.32
CA SER A 24 4.30 -3.82 -13.47
C SER A 24 3.51 -3.95 -12.16
N ASN A 25 2.21 -4.23 -12.27
CA ASN A 25 1.35 -4.48 -11.10
C ASN A 25 1.87 -5.63 -10.23
N ASP A 26 2.46 -6.67 -10.83
CA ASP A 26 3.08 -7.78 -10.11
C ASP A 26 4.27 -7.30 -9.26
N ARG A 27 5.10 -6.41 -9.79
CA ARG A 27 6.22 -5.84 -9.03
C ARG A 27 5.75 -4.93 -7.91
N ALA A 28 4.73 -4.10 -8.18
CA ALA A 28 4.11 -3.26 -7.15
C ALA A 28 3.44 -4.11 -6.05
N LEU A 29 2.84 -5.24 -6.41
CA LEU A 29 2.26 -6.20 -5.47
C LEU A 29 3.34 -6.79 -4.56
N ALA A 30 4.47 -7.24 -5.14
CA ALA A 30 5.59 -7.78 -4.37
C ALA A 30 6.15 -6.73 -3.39
N ILE A 31 6.33 -5.50 -3.86
CA ILE A 31 6.77 -4.36 -3.03
C ILE A 31 5.76 -4.10 -1.89
N PHE A 32 4.47 -4.10 -2.20
CA PHE A 32 3.42 -3.88 -1.21
C PHE A 32 3.42 -4.95 -0.13
N TYR A 33 3.54 -6.24 -0.48
CA TYR A 33 3.57 -7.31 0.52
C TYR A 33 4.86 -7.36 1.34
N ASP A 34 5.97 -6.83 0.82
CA ASP A 34 7.24 -6.74 1.55
C ASP A 34 7.28 -5.54 2.52
N SER A 35 6.35 -4.58 2.39
CA SER A 35 6.38 -3.35 3.17
C SER A 35 5.84 -3.51 4.60
N GLU A 36 6.31 -2.65 5.50
CA GLU A 36 5.70 -2.51 6.82
C GLU A 36 4.33 -1.85 6.73
N VAL A 37 4.12 -0.95 5.77
CA VAL A 37 2.81 -0.34 5.49
C VAL A 37 1.71 -1.40 5.29
N CYS A 38 1.98 -2.52 4.63
CA CYS A 38 1.00 -3.60 4.50
C CYS A 38 0.64 -4.23 5.85
N LYS A 39 1.63 -4.48 6.72
CA LYS A 39 1.39 -5.00 8.08
C LYS A 39 0.59 -3.99 8.91
N MET A 40 0.93 -2.71 8.82
CA MET A 40 0.24 -1.64 9.54
C MET A 40 -1.17 -1.40 8.99
N LEU A 41 -1.43 -1.63 7.70
CA LEU A 41 -2.76 -1.52 7.10
C LEU A 41 -3.73 -2.58 7.65
N HIS A 42 -3.22 -3.77 7.95
CA HIS A 42 -3.99 -4.85 8.58
C HIS A 42 -4.13 -4.68 10.09
N ASN A 43 -3.26 -3.89 10.73
CA ASN A 43 -3.38 -3.60 12.16
C ASN A 43 -4.24 -2.34 12.39
N PRO A 44 -5.43 -2.47 13.01
CA PRO A 44 -6.33 -1.34 13.26
C PRO A 44 -5.73 -0.26 14.18
N GLU A 45 -4.73 -0.59 15.01
CA GLU A 45 -4.08 0.35 15.94
C GLU A 45 -3.39 1.51 15.22
N PHE A 46 -2.91 1.31 13.99
CA PHE A 46 -2.26 2.35 13.20
C PHE A 46 -3.24 3.22 12.43
N GLY A 47 -4.51 2.83 12.30
CA GLY A 47 -5.55 3.63 11.64
C GLY A 47 -5.33 3.86 10.13
N LEU A 48 -4.36 3.21 9.49
CA LEU A 48 -4.04 3.41 8.06
C LEU A 48 -5.22 3.08 7.13
N HIS A 49 -6.12 2.17 7.54
CA HIS A 49 -7.33 1.87 6.79
C HIS A 49 -8.26 3.10 6.63
N LEU A 50 -8.16 4.09 7.52
CA LEU A 50 -8.91 5.35 7.46
C LEU A 50 -8.23 6.41 6.58
N MET A 51 -6.95 6.24 6.28
CA MET A 51 -6.18 7.22 5.49
C MET A 51 -6.47 7.10 4.00
N SER A 52 -6.24 8.16 3.24
CA SER A 52 -6.42 8.16 1.77
C SER A 52 -5.46 7.21 1.06
N ASP A 53 -5.85 6.69 -0.09
CA ASP A 53 -5.03 5.75 -0.88
C ASP A 53 -3.67 6.36 -1.25
N THR A 54 -3.65 7.64 -1.65
CA THR A 54 -2.41 8.40 -1.93
C THR A 54 -1.49 8.51 -0.71
N TYR A 55 -2.04 8.63 0.50
CA TYR A 55 -1.22 8.72 1.71
C TYR A 55 -0.45 7.41 1.91
N ILE A 56 -1.13 6.28 1.78
CA ILE A 56 -0.55 4.94 1.91
C ILE A 56 0.53 4.72 0.84
N VAL A 57 0.29 5.15 -0.40
CA VAL A 57 1.28 5.06 -1.49
C VAL A 57 2.52 5.91 -1.21
N ASN A 58 2.35 7.13 -0.70
CA ASN A 58 3.49 7.98 -0.33
C ASN A 58 4.31 7.33 0.79
N ASP A 59 3.66 6.76 1.80
CA ASP A 59 4.34 6.09 2.91
C ASP A 59 5.14 4.86 2.42
N LEU A 60 4.57 4.09 1.48
CA LEU A 60 5.26 3.01 0.77
C LEU A 60 6.50 3.49 0.02
N ILE A 61 6.40 4.63 -0.67
CA ILE A 61 7.53 5.19 -1.43
C ILE A 61 8.62 5.68 -0.49
N GLU A 62 8.26 6.34 0.61
CA GLU A 62 9.21 6.78 1.63
C GLU A 62 9.89 5.59 2.32
N GLU A 63 9.15 4.52 2.65
CA GLU A 63 9.73 3.27 3.18
C GLU A 63 10.73 2.65 2.20
N LEU A 64 10.39 2.60 0.91
CA LEU A 64 11.30 2.10 -0.14
C LEU A 64 12.56 2.95 -0.28
N ARG A 65 12.44 4.27 -0.17
CA ARG A 65 13.59 5.19 -0.19
C ARG A 65 14.48 5.02 1.04
N MET A 66 13.91 4.74 2.21
CA MET A 66 14.67 4.50 3.44
C MET A 66 15.37 3.13 3.46
N LYS A 67 14.83 2.13 2.76
CA LYS A 67 15.44 0.80 2.62
C LYS A 67 16.55 0.73 1.57
N GLN A 68 16.68 1.72 0.68
CA GLN A 68 17.74 1.82 -0.33
C GLN A 68 19.00 2.51 0.22
#